data_AF-A0A151IIY7-F1
#
_entry.id   AF-A0A151IIY7-F1
#
_cell.length_a   1.000
_cell.length_b   1.000
_cell.length_c   1.000
_cell.angle_alpha   90.00
_cell.angle_beta   90.00
_cell.angle_gamma   90.00
#
_symmetry.space_group_name_H-M   'P 1'
#
loop_
_entity.id
_entity.type
_entity.pdbx_description
1 polymer ?
#
loop_
_entity_poly.entity_id
_entity_poly.type
_entity_poly.pdbx_seq_one_letter_code
_entity_poly.pdbx_strand_id
1 'polypeptide(L)'
;MRLKGKALEWLHSKSEHVEMTFDHLLEELRAMFQRRQSKLEIRKKFEERVWKKDETFHKYFHEKVILGNRVPISLDEMLEYAVDGIPDETLRNQARIQRFTTADEFLEAFGKVTIRGQGTSNVKSAKSDNQVSDQSKNERKETINAGENKKYLGKVTHCYNCGERDHKGSNCPTKD
;
A
#
# COMPACT_ATOMS: atom_id res chain seq x y z
N MET A 1 41.56 3.74 -2.58
CA MET A 1 40.51 4.74 -2.31
C MET A 1 40.81 5.99 -3.13
N ARG A 2 39.84 6.60 -3.85
CA ARG A 2 40.06 7.88 -4.56
C ARG A 2 39.16 8.95 -3.93
N LEU A 3 39.72 9.75 -3.01
CA LEU A 3 39.03 10.90 -2.46
C LEU A 3 38.90 12.00 -3.52
N LYS A 4 37.81 12.78 -3.47
CA LYS A 4 37.54 13.90 -4.38
C LYS A 4 36.92 15.06 -3.62
N GLY A 5 37.04 16.26 -4.17
CA GLY A 5 36.45 17.48 -3.60
C GLY A 5 36.91 17.76 -2.17
N LYS A 6 35.97 18.10 -1.28
CA LYS A 6 36.25 18.49 0.11
C LYS A 6 36.99 17.43 0.94
N ALA A 7 36.81 16.15 0.66
CA ALA A 7 37.54 15.09 1.34
C ALA A 7 39.03 15.06 0.94
N LEU A 8 39.36 15.39 -0.32
CA LEU A 8 40.74 15.47 -0.79
C LEU A 8 41.43 16.74 -0.27
N GLU A 9 40.71 17.87 -0.27
CA GLU A 9 41.21 19.12 0.34
C GLU A 9 41.51 18.93 1.85
N TRP A 10 40.64 18.24 2.58
CA TRP A 10 40.85 17.94 3.99
C TRP A 10 42.05 17.02 4.23
N LEU A 11 42.25 16.00 3.38
CA LEU A 11 43.41 15.10 3.48
C LEU A 11 44.72 15.88 3.37
N HIS A 12 44.80 16.84 2.44
CA HIS A 12 46.02 17.65 2.24
C HIS A 12 46.11 18.88 3.16
N SER A 13 45.11 19.14 4.00
CA SER A 13 45.12 20.30 4.90
C SER A 13 46.16 20.19 6.03
N LYS A 14 46.60 18.97 6.35
CA LYS A 14 47.57 18.63 7.39
C LYS A 14 48.50 17.54 6.87
N SER A 15 49.81 17.73 6.98
CA SER A 15 50.80 16.74 6.54
C SER A 15 50.67 15.42 7.30
N GLU A 16 50.25 15.50 8.56
CA GLU A 16 50.06 14.36 9.45
C GLU A 16 49.01 13.37 8.92
N HIS A 17 48.01 13.83 8.17
CA HIS A 17 46.97 12.94 7.61
C HIS A 17 47.51 12.01 6.50
N VAL A 18 48.58 12.42 5.81
CA VAL A 18 49.19 11.61 4.73
C VAL A 18 50.11 10.53 5.31
N GLU A 19 50.62 10.74 6.53
CA GLU A 19 51.50 9.82 7.24
C GLU A 19 50.72 8.78 8.08
N MET A 20 49.41 8.97 8.26
CA MET A 20 48.55 8.03 8.99
C MET A 20 48.49 6.65 8.32
N THR A 21 48.34 5.62 9.16
CA THR A 21 47.94 4.30 8.65
C THR A 21 46.55 4.39 8.02
N PHE A 22 46.28 3.47 7.09
CA PHE A 22 45.01 3.47 6.38
C PHE A 22 43.79 3.37 7.31
N ASP A 23 43.88 2.56 8.37
CA ASP A 23 42.79 2.38 9.33
C ASP A 23 42.53 3.67 10.13
N HIS A 24 43.59 4.33 10.61
CA HIS A 24 43.47 5.60 11.34
C HIS A 24 42.92 6.71 10.42
N LEU A 25 43.37 6.76 9.16
CA LEU A 25 42.83 7.69 8.18
C LEU A 25 41.34 7.46 7.93
N LEU A 26 40.88 6.21 7.92
CA LEU A 26 39.46 5.88 7.76
C LEU A 26 38.63 6.33 8.96
N GLU A 27 39.17 6.19 10.18
CA GLU A 27 38.53 6.68 11.41
C GLU A 27 38.40 8.20 11.42
N GLU A 28 39.46 8.93 11.06
CA GLU A 28 39.44 10.40 10.97
C GLU A 28 38.48 10.89 9.87
N LEU A 29 38.46 10.22 8.70
CA LEU A 29 37.49 10.51 7.64
C LEU A 29 36.04 10.29 8.12
N ARG A 30 35.79 9.24 8.90
CA ARG A 30 34.49 9.02 9.55
C ARG A 30 34.21 10.14 10.55
N ALA A 31 35.13 10.48 11.43
CA ALA A 31 34.94 11.54 12.42
C ALA A 31 34.61 12.90 11.77
N MET A 32 35.30 13.26 10.68
CA MET A 32 35.15 14.54 10.01
C MET A 32 33.89 14.61 9.12
N PHE A 33 33.60 13.55 8.35
CA PHE A 33 32.58 13.59 7.30
C PHE A 33 31.33 12.76 7.61
N GLN A 34 31.38 11.83 8.56
CA GLN A 34 30.19 11.08 8.96
C GLN A 34 29.30 11.99 9.81
N ARG A 35 28.36 12.65 9.14
CA ARG A 35 27.30 13.38 9.84
C ARG A 35 26.53 12.38 10.71
N ARG A 36 26.65 12.52 12.03
CA ARG A 36 26.05 11.62 13.01
C ARG A 36 24.53 11.83 13.02
N GLN A 37 23.82 11.16 12.12
CA GLN A 37 22.37 11.01 12.25
C GLN A 37 22.11 10.26 13.54
N SER A 38 21.16 10.75 14.33
CA SER A 38 20.75 10.05 15.55
C SER A 38 20.21 8.66 15.18
N LYS A 39 20.39 7.69 16.08
CA LYS A 39 19.83 6.34 15.90
C LYS A 39 18.32 6.38 15.63
N LEU A 40 17.63 7.35 16.25
CA LEU A 40 16.21 7.59 16.05
C LEU A 40 15.88 8.04 14.63
N GLU A 41 16.62 9.00 14.07
CA GLU A 41 16.39 9.45 12.68
C GLU A 41 16.65 8.34 11.67
N ILE A 42 17.68 7.51 11.90
CA ILE A 42 17.98 6.37 11.02
C ILE A 42 16.83 5.36 11.06
N ARG A 43 16.36 5.00 12.26
CA ARG A 43 15.22 4.08 12.44
C ARG A 43 13.95 4.65 11.81
N LYS A 44 13.64 5.92 12.07
CA LYS A 44 12.46 6.60 11.49
C LYS A 44 12.49 6.56 9.96
N LYS A 45 13.63 6.88 9.33
CA LYS A 45 13.77 6.80 7.86
C LYS A 45 13.58 5.39 7.33
N PHE A 46 14.09 4.39 8.05
CA PHE A 46 13.89 2.99 7.71
C PHE A 46 12.41 2.61 7.79
N GLU A 47 11.71 2.97 8.87
CA GLU A 47 10.28 2.68 9.08
C GLU A 47 9.39 3.40 8.05
N GLU A 48 9.64 4.68 7.78
CA GLU A 48 8.89 5.50 6.82
C GLU A 48 9.05 5.05 5.36
N ARG A 49 10.05 4.22 5.06
CA ARG A 49 10.24 3.69 3.71
C ARG A 49 9.14 2.69 3.38
N VAL A 50 8.15 3.13 2.62
CA VAL A 50 7.05 2.32 2.07
C VAL A 50 7.17 2.17 0.56
N TRP A 51 6.69 1.07 -0.01
CA TRP A 51 6.71 0.83 -1.45
C TRP A 51 5.80 1.84 -2.18
N LYS A 52 6.35 2.54 -3.17
CA LYS A 52 5.64 3.55 -3.95
C LYS A 52 5.06 2.98 -5.24
N LYS A 53 4.04 3.64 -5.78
CA LYS A 53 3.34 3.22 -7.01
C LYS A 53 4.21 3.37 -8.27
N ASP A 54 5.15 4.31 -8.25
CA ASP A 54 6.03 4.69 -9.34
C ASP A 54 7.38 3.93 -9.34
N GLU A 55 7.50 2.87 -8.55
CA GLU A 55 8.72 2.06 -8.48
C GLU A 55 8.44 0.56 -8.51
N THR A 56 9.45 -0.19 -8.93
CA THR A 56 9.43 -1.66 -8.85
C THR A 56 9.64 -2.12 -7.41
N PHE A 57 9.11 -3.30 -7.09
CA PHE A 57 9.34 -3.91 -5.77
C PHE A 57 10.84 -4.12 -5.48
N HIS A 58 11.62 -4.52 -6.50
CA HIS A 58 13.08 -4.66 -6.39
C HIS A 58 13.75 -3.39 -5.89
N LYS A 59 13.39 -2.23 -6.44
CA LYS A 59 13.94 -0.93 -6.02
C LYS A 59 13.56 -0.62 -4.57
N TYR A 60 12.28 -0.83 -4.22
CA TYR A 60 11.79 -0.68 -2.86
C TYR A 60 12.58 -1.53 -1.87
N PHE A 61 12.62 -2.84 -2.10
CA PHE A 61 13.25 -3.78 -1.19
C PHE A 61 14.75 -3.49 -1.05
N HIS A 62 15.45 -3.25 -2.15
CA HIS A 62 16.87 -2.91 -2.11
C HIS A 62 17.15 -1.64 -1.29
N GLU A 63 16.40 -0.56 -1.49
CA GLU A 63 16.55 0.66 -0.68
C GLU A 63 16.18 0.42 0.79
N LYS A 64 15.16 -0.39 1.06
CA LYS A 64 14.75 -0.79 2.42
C LYS A 64 15.87 -1.55 3.13
N VAL A 65 16.54 -2.49 2.46
CA VAL A 65 17.71 -3.21 2.99
C VAL A 65 18.88 -2.25 3.26
N ILE A 66 19.18 -1.31 2.36
CA ILE A 66 20.25 -0.32 2.57
C ILE A 66 20.00 0.53 3.82
N LEU A 67 18.75 0.93 4.07
CA LEU A 67 18.35 1.63 5.28
C LEU A 67 18.40 0.71 6.52
N GLY A 68 17.91 -0.52 6.38
CA GLY A 68 17.86 -1.53 7.43
C GLY A 68 19.24 -1.95 7.93
N ASN A 69 20.25 -2.04 7.05
CA ASN A 69 21.64 -2.35 7.43
C ASN A 69 22.26 -1.32 8.39
N ARG A 70 21.65 -0.14 8.52
CA ARG A 70 22.08 0.91 9.47
C ARG A 70 21.33 0.86 10.80
N VAL A 71 20.35 -0.04 10.91
CA VAL A 71 19.55 -0.29 12.11
C VAL A 71 19.95 -1.67 12.66
N PRO A 72 20.18 -1.83 13.98
CA PRO A 72 20.55 -3.11 14.56
C PRO A 72 19.32 -4.01 14.72
N ILE A 73 18.87 -4.64 13.63
CA ILE A 73 17.73 -5.58 13.57
C ILE A 73 18.13 -6.89 12.87
N SER A 74 17.40 -7.98 13.14
CA SER A 74 17.63 -9.25 12.43
C SER A 74 17.10 -9.20 10.99
N LEU A 75 17.49 -10.18 10.16
CA LEU A 75 16.95 -10.32 8.80
C LEU A 75 15.43 -10.61 8.85
N ASP A 76 15.00 -11.42 9.79
CA ASP A 76 13.58 -11.80 9.97
C ASP A 76 12.75 -10.53 10.27
N GLU A 77 13.23 -9.69 11.19
CA GLU A 77 12.63 -8.39 11.50
C GLU A 77 12.67 -7.45 10.27
N MET A 78 13.76 -7.46 9.50
CA MET A 78 13.85 -6.68 8.25
C MET A 78 12.79 -7.09 7.23
N LEU A 79 12.52 -8.40 7.08
CA LEU A 79 11.48 -8.91 6.20
C LEU A 79 10.09 -8.50 6.68
N GLU A 80 9.82 -8.55 7.99
CA GLU A 80 8.56 -8.05 8.58
C GLU A 80 8.35 -6.55 8.28
N TYR A 81 9.37 -5.73 8.50
CA TYR A 81 9.30 -4.29 8.15
C TYR A 81 9.15 -4.05 6.64
N ALA A 82 9.71 -4.92 5.81
CA ALA A 82 9.56 -4.83 4.37
C ALA A 82 8.13 -5.19 3.93
N VAL A 83 7.50 -6.16 4.59
CA VAL A 83 6.08 -6.50 4.42
C VAL A 83 5.19 -5.36 4.89
N ASP A 84 5.45 -4.77 6.05
CA ASP A 84 4.67 -3.65 6.59
C ASP A 84 4.74 -2.39 5.73
N GLY A 85 5.84 -2.19 5.01
CA GLY A 85 5.95 -1.10 4.03
C GLY A 85 5.19 -1.32 2.72
N ILE A 86 4.50 -2.45 2.51
CA ILE A 86 3.61 -2.66 1.36
C ILE A 86 2.29 -1.90 1.61
N PRO A 87 1.92 -0.91 0.77
CA PRO A 87 0.73 -0.10 1.03
C PRO A 87 -0.58 -0.86 0.78
N ASP A 88 -0.61 -1.74 -0.22
CA ASP A 88 -1.79 -2.54 -0.55
C ASP A 88 -2.01 -3.64 0.49
N GLU A 89 -3.17 -3.61 1.15
CA GLU A 89 -3.49 -4.51 2.25
C GLU A 89 -3.59 -5.97 1.81
N THR A 90 -4.13 -6.24 0.62
CA THR A 90 -4.26 -7.60 0.09
C THR A 90 -2.88 -8.20 -0.16
N LEU A 91 -1.99 -7.47 -0.81
CA LEU A 91 -0.60 -7.89 -1.05
C LEU A 91 0.18 -8.05 0.25
N ARG A 92 0.00 -7.14 1.21
CA ARG A 92 0.63 -7.24 2.54
C ARG A 92 0.17 -8.49 3.29
N ASN A 93 -1.13 -8.77 3.29
CA ASN A 93 -1.68 -9.96 3.92
C ASN A 93 -1.21 -11.24 3.23
N GLN A 94 -1.13 -11.24 1.90
CA GLN A 94 -0.57 -12.36 1.13
C GLN A 94 0.89 -12.63 1.51
N ALA A 95 1.71 -11.60 1.67
CA ALA A 95 3.09 -11.75 2.11
C ALA A 95 3.19 -12.36 3.52
N ARG A 96 2.34 -11.90 4.45
CA ARG A 96 2.27 -12.45 5.83
C ARG A 96 1.88 -13.93 5.86
N ILE A 97 0.98 -14.35 4.98
CA ILE A 97 0.58 -15.76 4.85
C ILE A 97 1.71 -16.61 4.29
N GLN A 98 2.43 -16.09 3.29
CA GLN A 98 3.50 -16.83 2.61
C GLN A 98 4.73 -17.06 3.48
N ARG A 99 4.96 -16.21 4.50
CA ARG A 99 6.04 -16.35 5.51
C ARG A 99 7.42 -16.55 4.89
N PHE A 100 7.84 -15.62 4.02
CA PHE A 100 9.17 -15.64 3.44
C PHE A 100 10.26 -15.62 4.51
N THR A 101 11.31 -16.41 4.30
CA THR A 101 12.44 -16.51 5.24
C THR A 101 13.73 -15.93 4.66
N THR A 102 13.76 -15.73 3.34
CA THR A 102 14.91 -15.18 2.63
C THR A 102 14.52 -14.01 1.75
N ALA A 103 15.50 -13.14 1.47
CA ALA A 103 15.35 -12.03 0.54
C ALA A 103 15.02 -12.50 -0.88
N ASP A 104 15.63 -13.60 -1.32
CA ASP A 104 15.49 -14.10 -2.69
C ASP A 104 14.08 -14.62 -2.96
N GLU A 105 13.51 -15.42 -2.04
CA GLU A 105 12.11 -15.88 -2.13
C GLU A 105 11.14 -14.68 -2.22
N PHE A 106 11.40 -13.65 -1.42
CA PHE A 106 10.53 -12.48 -1.37
C PHE A 106 10.60 -11.66 -2.67
N LEU A 107 11.81 -11.46 -3.20
CA LEU A 107 12.05 -10.79 -4.48
C LEU A 107 11.48 -11.57 -5.67
N GLU A 108 11.60 -12.90 -5.67
CA GLU A 108 11.03 -13.74 -6.73
C GLU A 108 9.49 -13.62 -6.77
N ALA A 109 8.84 -13.70 -5.61
CA ALA A 109 7.39 -13.63 -5.50
C ALA A 109 6.82 -12.24 -5.86
N PHE A 110 7.45 -11.17 -5.38
CA PHE A 110 6.94 -9.80 -5.55
C PHE A 110 7.56 -9.04 -6.74
N GLY A 111 8.59 -9.60 -7.38
CA GLY A 111 9.36 -8.92 -8.41
C GLY A 111 8.55 -8.46 -9.64
N LYS A 112 7.46 -9.19 -9.95
CA LYS A 112 6.53 -8.89 -11.06
C LYS A 112 5.27 -8.16 -10.61
N VAL A 113 5.10 -7.92 -9.32
CA VAL A 113 3.91 -7.26 -8.76
C VAL A 113 4.03 -5.75 -8.95
N THR A 114 2.92 -5.11 -9.29
CA THR A 114 2.83 -3.66 -9.43
C THR A 114 1.67 -3.15 -8.58
N ILE A 115 1.88 -2.07 -7.82
CA ILE A 115 0.79 -1.43 -7.08
C ILE A 115 -0.12 -0.73 -8.09
N ARG A 116 -1.31 -1.29 -8.31
CA ARG A 116 -2.34 -0.61 -9.10
C ARG A 116 -2.80 0.60 -8.29
N GLY A 117 -2.78 1.79 -8.89
CA GLY A 117 -3.46 2.92 -8.29
C GLY A 117 -4.94 2.57 -8.15
N GLN A 118 -5.49 2.65 -6.93
CA GLN A 118 -6.93 2.82 -6.77
C GLN A 118 -7.33 3.99 -7.66
N GLY A 119 -7.88 3.67 -8.83
CA GLY A 119 -8.65 4.63 -9.59
C GLY A 119 -9.72 5.13 -8.63
N THR A 120 -9.89 6.44 -8.57
CA THR A 120 -11.02 7.07 -7.91
C THR A 120 -12.30 6.56 -8.58
N SER A 121 -12.78 5.38 -8.20
CA SER A 121 -14.19 5.06 -8.24
C SER A 121 -14.82 6.02 -7.25
N ASN A 122 -15.28 7.15 -7.77
CA ASN A 122 -16.20 8.07 -7.11
C ASN A 122 -17.48 7.30 -6.74
N VAL A 123 -17.41 6.46 -5.71
CA VAL A 123 -18.58 6.09 -4.92
C VAL A 123 -18.85 7.29 -4.06
N LYS A 124 -19.69 8.20 -4.57
CA LYS A 124 -20.32 9.25 -3.77
C LYS A 124 -21.23 8.55 -2.75
N SER A 125 -20.66 8.13 -1.63
CA SER A 125 -21.42 7.82 -0.42
C SER A 125 -21.90 9.14 0.18
N ALA A 126 -23.01 9.65 -0.36
CA ALA A 126 -23.72 10.77 0.25
C ALA A 126 -24.57 10.23 1.42
N LYS A 127 -24.04 10.47 2.63
CA LYS A 127 -24.73 10.73 3.91
C LYS A 127 -26.03 9.94 4.18
N SER A 128 -25.92 8.91 5.01
CA SER A 128 -27.03 8.50 5.88
C SER A 128 -26.97 9.37 7.14
N ASP A 129 -27.78 10.43 7.16
CA ASP A 129 -28.04 11.20 8.37
C ASP A 129 -29.18 10.51 9.13
N ASN A 130 -28.94 10.19 10.39
CA ASN A 130 -29.93 9.62 11.29
C ASN A 130 -30.95 10.71 11.65
N GLN A 131 -32.19 10.60 11.17
CA GLN A 131 -33.33 11.21 11.85
C GLN A 131 -34.34 10.16 12.27
N VAL A 132 -34.45 10.04 13.59
CA VAL A 132 -35.51 9.39 14.34
C VAL A 132 -36.70 10.34 14.40
N SER A 133 -37.87 9.90 13.93
CA SER A 133 -39.21 10.12 14.54
C SER A 133 -40.25 9.47 13.62
N ASP A 134 -40.85 8.36 14.03
CA ASP A 134 -42.20 8.32 14.61
C ASP A 134 -43.30 8.62 13.59
N GLN A 135 -44.07 7.59 13.22
CA GLN A 135 -45.51 7.58 13.45
C GLN A 135 -46.20 6.34 12.89
N SER A 136 -46.95 5.72 13.79
CA SER A 136 -48.03 4.78 13.57
C SER A 136 -49.22 5.38 12.79
N LYS A 137 -49.98 4.48 12.15
CA LYS A 137 -51.45 4.45 11.91
C LYS A 137 -52.00 4.68 10.50
N ASN A 138 -52.86 3.70 10.17
CA ASN A 138 -54.13 3.74 9.44
C ASN A 138 -54.16 3.81 7.91
N GLU A 139 -54.52 2.66 7.34
CA GLU A 139 -55.83 2.36 6.72
C GLU A 139 -56.54 3.43 5.87
N ARG A 140 -56.88 2.97 4.65
CA ARG A 140 -58.02 3.31 3.77
C ARG A 140 -57.97 4.68 3.07
N LYS A 141 -57.97 4.67 1.72
CA LYS A 141 -59.20 4.57 0.91
C LYS A 141 -58.86 4.54 -0.59
N GLU A 142 -59.82 3.99 -1.32
CA GLU A 142 -59.94 3.79 -2.76
C GLU A 142 -59.83 5.08 -3.60
N THR A 143 -59.44 4.93 -4.87
CA THR A 143 -60.18 5.30 -6.12
C THR A 143 -59.18 5.70 -7.23
N ILE A 144 -59.14 4.93 -8.33
CA ILE A 144 -59.77 5.17 -9.65
C ILE A 144 -58.85 5.89 -10.67
N ASN A 145 -58.57 5.13 -11.75
CA ASN A 145 -58.37 5.48 -13.16
C ASN A 145 -57.15 6.30 -13.68
N ALA A 146 -56.43 5.59 -14.56
CA ALA A 146 -56.23 5.86 -15.99
C ALA A 146 -55.29 7.01 -16.45
N GLY A 147 -54.63 6.75 -17.58
CA GLY A 147 -53.91 7.75 -18.40
C GLY A 147 -52.40 7.60 -18.35
N GLU A 148 -51.82 6.60 -19.00
CA GLU A 148 -51.25 6.71 -20.36
C GLU A 148 -49.80 7.25 -20.44
N ASN A 149 -48.93 6.35 -20.90
CA ASN A 149 -47.80 6.57 -21.82
C ASN A 149 -46.64 7.50 -21.42
N LYS A 150 -45.52 6.87 -21.01
CA LYS A 150 -44.26 7.03 -21.76
C LYS A 150 -43.34 5.81 -21.61
N LYS A 151 -42.94 5.31 -22.78
CA LYS A 151 -42.22 4.08 -23.08
C LYS A 151 -40.75 4.10 -22.62
N TYR A 152 -40.39 3.04 -21.90
CA TYR A 152 -39.18 2.19 -22.01
C TYR A 152 -37.79 2.82 -22.25
N LEU A 153 -36.96 2.80 -21.21
CA LEU A 153 -35.60 2.23 -21.30
C LEU A 153 -35.58 0.96 -20.44
N GLY A 154 -35.59 -0.19 -21.11
CA GLY A 154 -35.89 -1.50 -20.53
C GLY A 154 -34.86 -1.99 -19.53
N LYS A 155 -35.21 -1.96 -18.25
CA LYS A 155 -34.73 -2.97 -17.29
C LYS A 155 -35.45 -4.27 -17.64
N VAL A 156 -34.77 -5.17 -18.32
CA VAL A 156 -35.29 -6.53 -18.54
C VAL A 156 -35.40 -7.20 -17.17
N THR A 157 -36.62 -7.26 -16.64
CA THR A 157 -36.93 -8.05 -15.46
C THR A 157 -37.03 -9.50 -15.89
N HIS A 158 -36.00 -10.30 -15.61
CA HIS A 158 -36.06 -11.75 -15.70
C HIS A 158 -36.47 -12.32 -14.33
N CYS A 159 -37.10 -13.48 -14.34
CA CYS A 159 -37.42 -14.24 -13.17
C CYS A 159 -36.13 -14.68 -12.49
N TYR A 160 -35.96 -14.34 -11.21
CA TYR A 160 -34.78 -14.74 -10.43
C TYR A 160 -34.75 -16.26 -10.11
N ASN A 161 -35.85 -16.98 -10.36
CA ASN A 161 -35.94 -18.43 -10.09
C ASN A 161 -35.64 -19.30 -11.32
N CYS A 162 -36.08 -18.89 -12.52
CA CYS A 162 -35.88 -19.69 -13.75
C CYS A 162 -35.21 -18.92 -14.91
N GLY A 163 -34.98 -17.61 -14.77
CA GLY A 163 -34.35 -16.79 -15.80
C GLY A 163 -35.28 -16.31 -16.93
N GLU A 164 -36.54 -16.77 -16.98
CA GLU A 164 -37.50 -16.36 -18.00
C GLU A 164 -37.97 -14.91 -17.84
N ARG A 165 -38.27 -14.22 -18.95
CA ARG A 165 -38.61 -12.79 -18.94
C ARG A 165 -40.10 -12.49 -18.80
N ASP A 166 -40.93 -13.54 -18.80
CA ASP A 166 -42.39 -13.43 -18.86
C ASP A 166 -43.05 -13.23 -17.48
N HIS A 167 -42.34 -13.52 -16.40
CA HIS A 167 -42.84 -13.38 -15.03
C HIS A 167 -41.75 -12.93 -14.05
N LYS A 168 -42.18 -12.43 -12.88
CA LYS A 168 -41.28 -12.17 -11.74
C LYS A 168 -41.22 -13.40 -10.83
N GLY A 169 -40.14 -13.55 -10.07
CA GLY A 169 -39.89 -14.71 -9.19
C GLY A 169 -41.02 -15.05 -8.21
N SER A 170 -41.87 -14.09 -7.85
CA SER A 170 -43.06 -14.32 -7.03
C SER A 170 -44.12 -15.19 -7.68
N ASN A 171 -44.23 -15.18 -9.02
CA ASN A 171 -45.22 -15.91 -9.81
C ASN A 171 -44.56 -16.95 -10.73
N CYS A 172 -43.44 -17.54 -10.28
CA CYS A 172 -42.71 -18.51 -11.08
C CYS A 172 -43.37 -19.89 -11.02
N PRO A 173 -43.76 -20.48 -12.16
CA PRO A 173 -44.43 -21.79 -12.20
C PRO A 173 -43.49 -22.95 -11.85
N THR A 174 -42.17 -22.72 -11.81
CA THR A 174 -41.16 -23.70 -11.37
C THR A 174 -40.65 -23.41 -9.95
N LYS A 175 -41.39 -22.61 -9.17
CA LYS A 175 -41.09 -22.38 -7.76
C LYS A 175 -41.82 -23.41 -6.90
N ASP A 176 -41.11 -24.47 -6.54
CA ASP A 176 -41.47 -25.34 -5.41
C ASP A 176 -41.13 -24.65 -4.07
#